data_AF-A0A5N6U2T2-F1
#
_entry.id   AF-A0A5N6U2T2-F1
#
_cell.length_a   1.000
_cell.length_b   1.000
_cell.length_c   1.000
_cell.angle_alpha   90.00
_cell.angle_beta   90.00
_cell.angle_gamma   90.00
#
_symmetry.space_group_name_H-M   'P 1'
#
loop_
_entity.id
_entity.type
_entity.pdbx_description
1 polymer ?
#
loop_
_entity_poly.entity_id
_entity_poly.type
_entity_poly.pdbx_seq_one_letter_code
_entity_poly.pdbx_strand_id
1 'polypeptide(L)'
;MGLQGDCSLDLDPCDIVIQREISRSEASSVLEVRICGNTRVMKLFHDIGDPGYSRRGRDLNRFRCELNAYCNLLKFGVLAEKLNCVNYSDGLFRYAVDGIREIHQALVHHHDIYPKNMLVVSSSKIVWIDFDVAMTFRDVDTRAKAYCENEVELVQSFGKLLRNDQLQGLPPNTSYY
;
A
#
# COMPACT_ATOMS: atom_id res chain seq x y z
N MET A 1 -14.03 28.48 10.79
CA MET A 1 -13.04 28.67 9.70
C MET A 1 -13.05 27.40 8.86
N GLY A 2 -13.69 27.46 7.70
CA GLY A 2 -13.82 26.30 6.82
C GLY A 2 -12.61 26.18 5.90
N LEU A 3 -11.98 25.01 5.88
CA LEU A 3 -11.06 24.63 4.81
C LEU A 3 -11.91 24.22 3.60
N GLN A 4 -12.35 25.21 2.82
CA GLN A 4 -12.61 25.01 1.40
C GLN A 4 -11.24 25.04 0.71
N GLY A 5 -10.75 23.86 0.35
CA GLY A 5 -9.63 23.70 -0.56
C GLY A 5 -10.06 22.67 -1.57
N ASP A 6 -10.61 23.14 -2.69
CA ASP A 6 -10.66 22.35 -3.91
C ASP A 6 -9.21 22.05 -4.29
N CYS A 7 -8.74 20.82 -4.04
CA CYS A 7 -7.35 20.41 -4.30
C CYS A 7 -7.13 20.12 -5.80
N SER A 8 -7.71 20.93 -6.68
CA SER A 8 -7.20 21.09 -8.03
C SER A 8 -5.95 21.96 -7.91
N LEU A 9 -4.76 21.34 -7.92
CA LEU A 9 -3.59 22.09 -8.31
C LEU A 9 -3.80 22.38 -9.81
N ASP A 10 -4.13 23.63 -10.13
CA ASP A 10 -4.17 24.12 -11.51
C ASP A 10 -2.72 24.13 -12.01
N LEU A 11 -2.25 22.96 -12.43
CA LEU A 11 -0.90 22.72 -12.91
C LEU A 11 -0.90 22.82 -14.42
N ASP A 12 -0.16 23.77 -14.95
CA ASP A 12 0.16 23.76 -16.37
C ASP A 12 1.01 22.51 -16.65
N PRO A 13 0.69 21.70 -17.68
CA PRO A 13 1.55 20.59 -18.09
C PRO A 13 3.03 20.98 -18.30
N CYS A 14 3.30 22.24 -18.67
CA CYS A 14 4.66 22.77 -18.79
C CYS A 14 5.43 22.83 -17.45
N ASP A 15 4.74 22.88 -16.32
CA ASP A 15 5.36 22.88 -14.98
C ASP A 15 5.78 21.49 -14.49
N ILE A 16 5.45 20.44 -15.25
CA ILE A 16 5.73 19.05 -14.91
C ILE A 16 6.95 18.58 -15.69
N VAL A 17 8.09 18.47 -15.00
CA VAL A 17 9.31 17.91 -15.58
C VAL A 17 9.45 16.45 -15.19
N ILE A 18 9.30 15.53 -16.15
CA ILE A 18 9.54 14.10 -15.91
C ILE A 18 11.05 13.87 -15.72
N GLN A 19 11.45 13.33 -14.57
CA GLN A 19 12.85 12.99 -14.28
C GLN A 19 13.18 11.56 -14.73
N ARG A 20 12.33 10.58 -14.39
CA ARG A 20 12.45 9.18 -14.82
C ARG A 20 11.15 8.40 -14.59
N GLU A 21 11.03 7.27 -15.27
CA GLU A 21 10.00 6.27 -14.96
C GLU A 21 10.49 5.36 -13.83
N ILE A 22 9.68 5.23 -12.76
CA ILE A 22 9.95 4.37 -11.61
C ILE A 22 9.43 2.96 -11.89
N SER A 23 8.23 2.85 -12.45
CA SER A 23 7.63 1.57 -12.86
C SER A 23 6.57 1.78 -13.93
N ARG A 24 6.25 0.71 -14.66
CA ARG A 24 5.19 0.68 -15.67
C ARG A 24 4.38 -0.60 -15.54
N SER A 25 3.08 -0.48 -15.74
CA SER A 25 2.10 -1.56 -15.84
C SER A 25 1.31 -1.39 -17.14
N GLU A 26 0.45 -2.34 -17.48
CA GLU A 26 -0.44 -2.23 -18.65
C GLU A 26 -1.35 -0.99 -18.56
N ALA A 27 -1.77 -0.60 -17.36
CA ALA A 27 -2.76 0.44 -17.13
C ALA A 27 -2.20 1.79 -16.64
N SER A 28 -0.92 1.85 -16.26
CA SER A 28 -0.32 3.09 -15.75
C SER A 28 1.21 3.06 -15.72
N SER A 29 1.80 4.25 -15.72
CA SER A 29 3.20 4.53 -15.40
C SER A 29 3.31 5.29 -14.08
N VAL A 30 4.28 4.94 -13.25
CA VAL A 30 4.68 5.70 -12.06
C VAL A 30 5.97 6.43 -12.38
N LEU A 31 5.96 7.75 -12.27
CA LEU A 31 7.02 8.65 -12.71
C LEU A 31 7.57 9.44 -11.51
N GLU A 32 8.87 9.63 -11.47
CA GLU A 32 9.50 10.68 -10.68
C GLU A 32 9.41 11.97 -11.49
N VAL A 33 8.76 13.00 -10.95
CA VAL A 33 8.56 14.28 -11.61
C VAL A 33 9.02 15.42 -10.70
N ARG A 34 9.39 16.54 -11.30
CA ARG A 34 9.62 17.80 -10.59
C ARG A 34 8.49 18.76 -10.93
N ILE A 35 7.76 19.20 -9.90
CA ILE A 35 6.65 20.15 -10.02
C ILE A 35 6.91 21.29 -9.04
N CYS A 36 6.93 22.54 -9.55
CA CYS A 36 7.26 23.74 -8.76
C CYS A 36 8.56 23.60 -7.96
N GLY A 37 9.61 23.05 -8.58
CA GLY A 37 10.91 22.82 -7.94
C GLY A 37 10.98 21.66 -6.94
N ASN A 38 9.86 21.00 -6.63
CA ASN A 38 9.81 19.88 -5.69
C ASN A 38 9.72 18.54 -6.43
N THR A 39 10.56 17.58 -6.04
CA THR A 39 10.44 16.19 -6.53
C THR A 39 9.21 15.53 -5.93
N ARG A 40 8.40 14.92 -6.79
CA ARG A 40 7.14 14.24 -6.48
C ARG A 40 7.05 12.94 -7.27
N VAL A 41 6.16 12.06 -6.84
CA VAL A 41 5.78 10.87 -7.61
C VAL A 41 4.44 11.15 -8.29
N MET A 42 4.38 10.92 -9.60
CA MET A 42 3.17 11.05 -10.40
C MET A 42 2.78 9.68 -10.94
N LYS A 43 1.55 9.24 -10.69
CA LYS A 43 0.97 8.08 -11.34
C LYS A 43 0.16 8.54 -12.54
N LEU A 44 0.63 8.21 -13.73
CA LEU A 44 -0.01 8.52 -15.01
C LEU A 44 -0.77 7.29 -15.50
N PHE A 45 -2.09 7.39 -15.62
CA PHE A 45 -2.91 6.30 -16.16
C PHE A 45 -2.88 6.31 -17.69
N HIS A 46 -2.76 5.13 -18.29
CA HIS A 46 -2.85 5.00 -19.73
C HIS A 46 -4.32 5.17 -20.14
N ASP A 47 -4.61 6.20 -20.94
CA ASP A 47 -5.96 6.50 -21.37
C ASP A 47 -6.35 5.62 -22.58
N ILE A 48 -7.48 4.91 -22.46
CA ILE A 48 -8.13 4.12 -23.52
C ILE A 48 -9.54 4.67 -23.79
N GLY A 49 -9.81 5.90 -23.33
CA GLY A 49 -11.13 6.52 -23.29
C GLY A 49 -11.82 6.35 -21.94
N ASP A 50 -12.79 7.24 -21.65
CA ASP A 50 -13.59 7.17 -20.42
C ASP A 50 -14.65 6.06 -20.54
N PRO A 51 -14.57 4.98 -19.73
CA PRO A 51 -15.59 3.94 -19.71
C PRO A 51 -16.91 4.41 -19.07
N GLY A 52 -16.94 5.61 -18.46
CA GLY A 52 -18.11 6.19 -17.84
C GLY A 52 -18.53 5.45 -16.57
N TYR A 53 -19.84 5.27 -16.40
CA TYR A 53 -20.43 4.64 -15.23
C TYR A 53 -21.15 3.35 -15.61
N SER A 54 -21.10 2.36 -14.72
CA SER A 54 -21.94 1.17 -14.81
C SER A 54 -23.43 1.54 -14.68
N ARG A 55 -24.33 0.64 -15.09
CA ARG A 55 -25.79 0.80 -14.93
C ARG A 55 -26.24 1.04 -13.49
N ARG A 56 -25.44 0.64 -12.50
CA ARG A 56 -25.71 0.84 -11.06
C ARG A 56 -25.03 2.09 -10.48
N GLY A 57 -24.45 2.94 -11.32
CA GLY A 57 -23.79 4.18 -10.91
C GLY A 57 -22.35 4.03 -10.40
N ARG A 58 -21.76 2.84 -10.40
CA ARG A 58 -20.31 2.68 -10.13
C ARG A 58 -19.51 3.33 -11.25
N ASP A 59 -18.62 4.26 -10.90
CA ASP A 59 -17.63 4.82 -11.81
C ASP A 59 -16.66 3.72 -12.29
N LEU A 60 -16.44 3.64 -13.59
CA LEU A 60 -15.55 2.64 -14.21
C LEU A 60 -14.18 3.21 -14.55
N ASN A 61 -14.00 4.53 -14.40
CA ASN A 61 -12.72 5.18 -14.67
C ASN A 61 -11.77 4.97 -13.49
N ARG A 62 -10.68 4.22 -13.73
CA ARG A 62 -9.71 3.84 -12.70
C ARG A 62 -9.06 5.07 -12.05
N PHE A 63 -8.72 6.09 -12.84
CA PHE A 63 -8.14 7.33 -12.33
C PHE A 63 -9.12 8.06 -11.41
N ARG A 64 -10.36 8.29 -11.85
CA ARG A 64 -11.39 8.95 -11.00
C ARG A 64 -11.64 8.17 -9.72
N CYS A 65 -11.73 6.84 -9.80
CA CYS A 65 -11.92 6.00 -8.63
C CYS A 65 -10.77 6.15 -7.63
N GLU A 66 -9.52 6.03 -8.09
CA GLU A 66 -8.33 6.10 -7.23
C GLU A 66 -8.14 7.50 -6.64
N LEU A 67 -8.34 8.55 -7.45
CA LEU A 67 -8.27 9.95 -7.01
C LEU A 67 -9.34 10.24 -5.95
N ASN A 68 -10.61 9.90 -6.23
CA ASN A 68 -11.71 10.16 -5.29
C ASN A 68 -11.53 9.38 -3.99
N ALA A 69 -11.02 8.14 -4.06
CA ALA A 69 -10.69 7.38 -2.87
C ALA A 69 -9.62 8.10 -2.03
N TYR A 70 -8.51 8.52 -2.65
CA TYR A 70 -7.45 9.24 -1.96
C TYR A 70 -7.95 10.56 -1.34
N CYS A 71 -8.68 11.38 -2.10
CA CYS A 71 -9.26 12.64 -1.61
C CYS A 71 -10.20 12.42 -0.42
N ASN A 72 -11.06 11.41 -0.48
CA ASN A 72 -11.96 11.10 0.62
C ASN A 72 -11.19 10.60 1.84
N LEU A 73 -10.25 9.67 1.68
CA LEU A 73 -9.42 9.18 2.78
C LEU A 73 -8.68 10.34 3.47
N LEU A 74 -8.08 11.24 2.69
CA LEU A 74 -7.42 12.44 3.21
C LEU A 74 -8.41 13.36 3.95
N LYS A 75 -9.58 13.62 3.36
CA LYS A 75 -10.64 14.45 3.95
C LYS A 75 -11.12 13.90 5.30
N PHE A 76 -11.17 12.58 5.44
CA PHE A 76 -11.53 11.91 6.69
C PHE A 76 -10.34 11.60 7.62
N GLY A 77 -9.13 12.09 7.29
CA GLY A 77 -7.93 11.92 8.12
C GLY A 77 -7.38 10.50 8.16
N VAL A 78 -7.72 9.66 7.18
CA VAL A 78 -7.19 8.30 7.04
C VAL A 78 -5.84 8.38 6.36
N LEU A 79 -4.78 8.43 7.17
CA LEU A 79 -3.40 8.35 6.71
C LEU A 79 -2.97 6.89 6.74
N ALA A 80 -2.59 6.36 5.58
CA ALA A 80 -2.10 4.98 5.43
C ALA A 80 -0.72 5.01 4.78
N GLU A 81 0.26 4.40 5.42
CA GLU A 81 1.63 4.29 4.92
C GLU A 81 2.08 2.85 4.94
N LYS A 82 2.92 2.45 3.98
CA LYS A 82 3.55 1.13 4.03
C LYS A 82 4.42 1.02 5.29
N LEU A 83 4.33 -0.11 5.96
CA LEU A 83 5.16 -0.41 7.11
C LEU A 83 6.63 -0.41 6.69
N ASN A 84 7.46 0.28 7.47
CA ASN A 84 8.90 0.36 7.31
C ASN A 84 9.57 0.60 8.66
N CYS A 85 10.90 0.65 8.71
CA CYS A 85 11.65 0.81 9.95
C CYS A 85 11.38 2.14 10.68
N VAL A 86 10.98 3.21 9.97
CA VAL A 86 10.73 4.52 10.59
C VAL A 86 9.40 4.54 11.33
N ASN A 87 8.34 3.97 10.75
CA ASN A 87 7.00 3.91 11.38
C ASN A 87 6.74 2.61 12.16
N TYR A 88 7.76 1.79 12.37
CA TYR A 88 7.72 0.57 13.17
C TYR A 88 7.56 0.87 14.67
N SER A 89 6.79 0.03 15.36
CA SER A 89 6.88 -0.16 16.80
C SER A 89 6.45 -1.58 17.18
N ASP A 90 6.94 -2.10 18.30
CA ASP A 90 6.58 -3.43 18.80
C ASP A 90 5.06 -3.58 19.02
N GLY A 91 4.43 -2.54 19.58
CA GLY A 91 2.99 -2.53 19.85
C GLY A 91 2.17 -2.58 18.56
N LEU A 92 2.60 -1.87 17.52
CA LEU A 92 1.95 -1.88 16.22
C LEU A 92 2.18 -3.20 15.48
N PHE A 93 3.40 -3.72 15.50
CA PHE A 93 3.78 -4.93 14.76
C PHE A 93 3.06 -6.18 15.26
N ARG A 94 2.64 -6.19 16.54
CA ARG A 94 1.77 -7.25 17.06
C ARG A 94 0.50 -7.40 16.22
N TYR A 95 -0.10 -6.31 15.74
CA TYR A 95 -1.28 -6.38 14.87
C TYR A 95 -0.98 -6.99 13.50
N ALA A 96 0.24 -6.86 12.98
CA ALA A 96 0.64 -7.56 11.75
C ALA A 96 0.67 -9.08 11.98
N VAL A 97 1.29 -9.52 13.09
CA VAL A 97 1.38 -10.94 13.45
C VAL A 97 0.01 -11.54 13.78
N ASP A 98 -0.84 -10.81 14.51
CA ASP A 98 -2.20 -11.25 14.81
C ASP A 98 -3.04 -11.29 13.52
N GLY A 99 -2.89 -10.29 12.64
CA GLY A 99 -3.59 -10.24 11.35
C GLY A 99 -3.25 -11.41 10.42
N ILE A 100 -1.98 -11.81 10.29
CA ILE A 100 -1.63 -12.96 9.44
C ILE A 100 -2.21 -14.27 9.99
N ARG A 101 -2.28 -14.42 11.32
CA ARG A 101 -2.94 -15.57 11.95
C ARG A 101 -4.45 -15.59 11.66
N GLU A 102 -5.11 -14.45 11.69
CA GLU A 102 -6.53 -14.34 11.35
C GLU A 102 -6.77 -14.66 9.86
N ILE A 103 -5.89 -14.22 8.97
CA ILE A 103 -5.91 -14.58 7.53
C ILE A 103 -5.80 -16.10 7.37
N HIS A 104 -4.89 -16.76 8.09
CA HIS A 104 -4.76 -18.23 8.08
C HIS A 104 -5.99 -18.95 8.63
N GLN A 105 -6.59 -18.43 9.72
CA GLN A 105 -7.84 -18.97 10.28
C GLN A 105 -9.01 -18.87 9.30
N ALA A 106 -9.00 -17.86 8.42
CA ALA A 106 -9.94 -17.72 7.31
C ALA A 106 -9.62 -18.63 6.11
N LEU A 107 -8.70 -19.59 6.25
CA LEU A 107 -8.25 -20.53 5.22
C LEU A 107 -7.56 -19.84 4.04
N VAL A 108 -6.91 -18.71 4.27
CA VAL A 108 -6.13 -17.97 3.27
C VAL A 108 -4.65 -18.06 3.60
N HIS A 109 -3.80 -18.32 2.62
CA HIS A 109 -2.35 -18.18 2.69
C HIS A 109 -1.94 -17.00 1.83
N HIS A 110 -1.28 -15.99 2.40
CA HIS A 110 -1.12 -14.69 1.71
C HIS A 110 -0.07 -14.75 0.59
N HIS A 111 1.03 -15.49 0.81
CA HIS A 111 2.10 -15.77 -0.15
C HIS A 111 2.97 -14.57 -0.59
N ASP A 112 2.61 -13.34 -0.21
CA ASP A 112 3.41 -12.11 -0.39
C ASP A 112 3.35 -11.25 0.88
N ILE A 113 4.00 -11.74 1.95
CA ILE A 113 3.93 -11.20 3.31
C ILE A 113 4.94 -10.09 3.62
N TYR A 114 5.53 -9.49 2.59
CA TYR A 114 6.55 -8.46 2.80
C TYR A 114 5.96 -7.17 3.41
N PRO A 115 6.72 -6.38 4.18
CA PRO A 115 6.22 -5.15 4.82
C PRO A 115 5.57 -4.15 3.85
N LYS A 116 5.93 -4.16 2.57
CA LYS A 116 5.28 -3.38 1.50
C LYS A 116 3.76 -3.61 1.39
N ASN A 117 3.28 -4.76 1.88
CA ASN A 117 1.89 -5.22 1.84
C ASN A 117 1.20 -5.08 3.22
N MET A 118 1.86 -4.42 4.18
CA MET A 118 1.28 -4.04 5.47
C MET A 118 1.14 -2.52 5.50
N LEU A 119 -0.09 -2.02 5.61
CA LEU A 119 -0.36 -0.59 5.74
C LEU A 119 -0.58 -0.19 7.20
N VAL A 120 0.22 0.73 7.68
CA VAL A 120 0.02 1.45 8.95
C VAL A 120 -1.05 2.51 8.74
N VAL A 121 -2.21 2.33 9.35
CA VAL A 121 -3.33 3.28 9.27
C VAL A 121 -3.43 4.08 10.56
N SER A 122 -3.40 5.41 10.43
CA SER A 122 -3.48 6.37 11.55
C SER A 122 -2.52 6.02 12.70
N SER A 123 -1.32 5.53 12.36
CA SER A 123 -0.23 5.13 13.27
C SER A 123 -0.59 4.09 14.35
N SER A 124 -1.75 3.43 14.25
CA SER A 124 -2.31 2.62 15.34
C SER A 124 -2.91 1.29 14.88
N LYS A 125 -3.05 1.08 13.57
CA LYS A 125 -3.63 -0.13 12.98
C LYS A 125 -2.74 -0.64 11.86
N ILE A 126 -2.76 -1.95 11.64
CA ILE A 126 -2.18 -2.59 10.46
C ILE A 126 -3.31 -3.14 9.59
N VAL A 127 -3.21 -2.94 8.28
CA VAL A 127 -4.07 -3.55 7.28
C VAL A 127 -3.20 -4.33 6.31
N TRP A 128 -3.50 -5.62 6.16
CA TRP A 128 -2.92 -6.47 5.12
C TRP A 128 -3.58 -6.17 3.78
N ILE A 129 -2.79 -5.99 2.73
CA ILE A 129 -3.23 -5.69 1.37
C ILE A 129 -2.51 -6.61 0.37
N ASP A 130 -2.94 -6.54 -0.90
CA ASP A 130 -2.27 -7.22 -2.02
C ASP A 130 -2.34 -8.76 -1.93
N PHE A 131 -3.56 -9.28 -2.11
CA PHE A 131 -3.86 -10.72 -2.10
C PHE A 131 -3.80 -11.34 -3.50
N ASP A 132 -3.17 -10.68 -4.48
CA ASP A 132 -3.21 -11.10 -5.90
C ASP A 132 -2.58 -12.47 -6.13
N VAL A 133 -1.65 -12.89 -5.25
CA VAL A 133 -1.00 -14.22 -5.27
C VAL A 133 -1.44 -15.13 -4.12
N ALA A 134 -2.45 -14.71 -3.36
CA ALA A 134 -2.93 -15.49 -2.22
C ALA A 134 -3.58 -16.80 -2.67
N MET A 135 -3.46 -17.82 -1.84
CA MET A 135 -4.10 -19.13 -2.04
C MET A 135 -5.16 -19.36 -0.97
N THR A 136 -6.23 -20.06 -1.32
CA THR A 136 -7.25 -20.48 -0.37
C THR A 136 -7.26 -21.99 -0.19
N PHE A 137 -7.44 -22.45 1.03
CA PHE A 137 -7.64 -23.87 1.33
C PHE A 137 -9.12 -24.18 1.52
N ARG A 138 -9.49 -25.43 1.22
CA ARG A 138 -10.84 -25.95 1.56
C ARG A 138 -10.90 -26.48 2.98
N ASP A 139 -9.81 -27.09 3.42
CA ASP A 139 -9.59 -27.58 4.78
C ASP A 139 -8.10 -27.43 5.13
N VAL A 140 -7.79 -27.34 6.42
CA VAL A 140 -6.41 -27.25 6.92
C VAL A 140 -5.83 -28.66 7.08
N ASP A 141 -5.13 -29.14 6.06
CA ASP A 141 -4.30 -30.35 6.19
C ASP A 141 -2.95 -30.03 6.87
N THR A 142 -2.16 -31.07 7.14
CA THR A 142 -0.85 -30.92 7.81
C THR A 142 0.10 -30.00 7.03
N ARG A 143 0.01 -30.00 5.71
CA ARG A 143 0.89 -29.21 4.83
C ARG A 143 0.47 -27.74 4.82
N ALA A 144 -0.82 -27.46 4.70
CA ALA A 144 -1.39 -26.12 4.82
C ALA A 144 -1.05 -25.51 6.18
N LYS A 145 -1.15 -26.29 7.26
CA LYS A 145 -0.75 -25.85 8.60
C LYS A 145 0.73 -25.47 8.67
N ALA A 146 1.62 -26.31 8.14
CA ALA A 146 3.05 -26.02 8.12
C ALA A 146 3.40 -24.77 7.30
N TYR A 147 2.70 -24.53 6.18
CA TYR A 147 2.86 -23.30 5.41
C TYR A 147 2.43 -22.06 6.19
N CYS A 148 1.27 -22.10 6.83
CA CYS A 148 0.79 -21.00 7.67
C CYS A 148 1.76 -20.73 8.84
N GLU A 149 2.25 -21.78 9.52
CA GLU A 149 3.24 -21.63 10.60
C GLU A 149 4.52 -20.97 10.10
N ASN A 150 5.05 -21.40 8.96
CA ASN A 150 6.23 -20.80 8.35
C ASN A 150 5.98 -19.32 7.96
N GLU A 151 4.82 -18.99 7.41
CA GLU A 151 4.45 -17.63 7.05
C GLU A 151 4.38 -16.72 8.30
N VAL A 152 3.84 -17.22 9.43
CA VAL A 152 3.87 -16.49 10.72
C VAL A 152 5.30 -16.25 11.20
N GLU A 153 6.17 -17.25 11.14
CA GLU A 153 7.58 -17.13 11.55
C GLU A 153 8.33 -16.09 10.71
N LEU A 154 8.10 -16.08 9.39
CA LEU A 154 8.66 -15.10 8.47
C LEU A 154 8.19 -13.69 8.82
N VAL A 155 6.88 -13.48 9.05
CA VAL A 155 6.37 -12.17 9.49
C VAL A 155 7.03 -11.73 10.80
N GLN A 156 7.17 -12.63 11.78
CA GLN A 156 7.87 -12.29 13.02
C GLN A 156 9.34 -11.92 12.79
N SER A 157 10.01 -12.56 11.84
CA SER A 157 11.39 -12.24 11.47
C SER A 157 11.52 -10.83 10.91
N PHE A 158 10.56 -10.37 10.10
CA PHE A 158 10.53 -8.98 9.60
C PHE A 158 10.44 -7.98 10.74
N GLY A 159 9.66 -8.27 11.79
CA GLY A 159 9.60 -7.42 12.97
C GLY A 159 10.98 -7.19 13.60
N LYS A 160 11.81 -8.24 13.68
CA LYS A 160 13.18 -8.13 14.19
C LYS A 160 14.08 -7.30 13.27
N LEU A 161 13.97 -7.50 11.96
CA LEU A 161 14.76 -6.76 10.97
C LEU A 161 14.39 -5.27 10.96
N LEU A 162 13.10 -4.94 10.94
CA LEU A 162 12.61 -3.56 11.01
C LEU A 162 13.05 -2.86 12.30
N ARG A 163 13.00 -3.56 13.44
CA ARG A 163 13.49 -3.04 14.72
C ARG A 163 15.00 -2.74 14.66
N ASN A 164 15.79 -3.66 14.12
CA ASN A 164 17.25 -3.47 14.01
C ASN A 164 17.61 -2.31 13.09
N ASP A 165 16.89 -2.16 11.98
CA ASP A 165 17.12 -1.07 11.03
C ASP A 165 16.69 0.28 11.63
N GLN A 166 15.62 0.30 12.43
CA GLN A 166 15.20 1.46 13.21
C GLN A 166 16.26 1.86 14.24
N LEU A 167 16.81 0.90 14.99
CA LEU A 167 17.86 1.14 15.99
C LEU A 167 19.16 1.68 15.37
N GLN A 168 19.46 1.29 14.13
CA GLN A 168 20.60 1.80 13.37
C GLN A 168 20.34 3.15 12.70
N GLY A 169 19.09 3.65 12.71
CA GLY A 169 18.71 4.90 12.04
C GLY A 169 18.76 4.82 10.51
N LEU A 170 18.55 3.63 9.95
CA LEU A 170 18.54 3.43 8.50
C LEU A 170 17.30 4.07 7.86
N PRO A 171 17.41 4.60 6.63
CA PRO A 171 16.24 5.09 5.91
C PRO A 171 15.26 3.95 5.55
N PRO A 172 13.98 4.26 5.25
CA PRO A 172 13.01 3.26 4.82
C PRO A 172 13.48 2.46 3.59
N ASN A 173 13.14 1.16 3.55
CA ASN A 173 13.38 0.26 2.42
C ASN A 173 14.87 0.03 2.08
N THR A 174 15.77 0.12 3.06
CA THR A 174 17.20 -0.20 2.88
C THR A 174 17.47 -1.67 2.67
N SER A 175 16.61 -2.51 3.23
CA SER A 175 16.71 -3.96 3.14
C SER A 175 15.48 -4.46 2.40
N TYR A 176 15.68 -5.36 1.44
CA TYR A 176 14.59 -6.12 0.84
C TYR A 176 14.21 -7.19 1.85
N TYR A 177 13.43 -6.82 2.88
CA TYR A 177 12.77 -7.81 3.71
C TYR A 177 11.63 -8.41 2.94
#